data_AF-X0IHV9-F1
#
_entry.id   AF-X0IHV9-F1
#
_cell.length_a   1.000
_cell.length_b   1.000
_cell.length_c   1.000
_cell.angle_alpha   90.00
_cell.angle_beta   90.00
_cell.angle_gamma   90.00
#
_symmetry.space_group_name_H-M   'P 1'
#
loop_
_entity.id
_entity.type
_entity.pdbx_description
1 polymer ?
#
loop_
_entity_poly.entity_id
_entity_poly.type
_entity_poly.pdbx_seq_one_letter_code
_entity_poly.pdbx_strand_id
1 'polypeptide(L)'
;MNAGQAATRPSLGFSALSSWIVSDKDQELLVLRRFGEISARNLLYLQCELLNIEGRLKAWNKQVEDSNDTALEQAAETWEMMVEQAGAGKPEAKEMLELVNQLRVKIKEYHEALDLQSKISQLNGPDHRALKVARNELHGGPLKRDGHKPNPILGGRGKDYLDEAEDLVSLKAPAAVDPLSKLLRAYWPGRVRFILLMNVVEVDRESFTDAKILKLGRTIQGRPASHQPF
;
A
#
# COMPACT_ATOMS: atom_id res chain seq x y z
N MET A 1 39.35 -30.33 -8.45
CA MET A 1 38.80 -29.60 -7.28
C MET A 1 37.45 -29.04 -7.71
N ASN A 2 36.34 -29.68 -7.32
CA ASN A 2 34.99 -29.25 -7.68
C ASN A 2 34.55 -28.15 -6.71
N ALA A 3 34.44 -26.92 -7.20
CA ALA A 3 33.73 -25.87 -6.51
C ALA A 3 32.25 -26.23 -6.52
N GLY A 4 31.80 -26.89 -5.45
CA GLY A 4 30.38 -27.10 -5.19
C GLY A 4 29.72 -25.74 -5.15
N GLN A 5 28.88 -25.46 -6.16
CA GLN A 5 27.96 -24.33 -6.13
C GLN A 5 27.18 -24.43 -4.82
N ALA A 6 27.50 -23.55 -3.87
CA ALA A 6 26.72 -23.40 -2.66
C ALA A 6 25.32 -23.00 -3.10
N ALA A 7 24.39 -23.95 -3.14
CA ALA A 7 23.00 -23.70 -3.43
C ALA A 7 22.53 -22.64 -2.43
N THR A 8 22.36 -21.40 -2.90
CA THR A 8 21.82 -20.31 -2.10
C THR A 8 20.46 -20.79 -1.61
N ARG A 9 20.35 -21.03 -0.30
CA ARG A 9 19.08 -21.43 0.32
C ARG A 9 18.02 -20.43 -0.13
N PRO A 10 16.83 -20.88 -0.54
CA PRO A 10 15.76 -19.97 -0.88
C PRO A 10 15.56 -19.00 0.29
N SER A 11 15.52 -17.70 -0.02
CA SER A 11 15.24 -16.69 0.98
C SER A 11 13.89 -17.01 1.65
N LEU A 12 13.76 -16.67 2.92
CA LEU A 12 12.56 -16.93 3.73
C LEU A 12 12.10 -15.63 4.39
N GLY A 13 10.82 -15.58 4.79
CA GLY A 13 10.28 -14.44 5.51
C GLY A 13 10.37 -13.14 4.72
N PHE A 14 10.75 -12.07 5.41
CA PHE A 14 10.88 -10.74 4.83
C PHE A 14 11.87 -10.68 3.66
N SER A 15 12.92 -11.50 3.65
CA SER A 15 13.90 -11.53 2.56
C SER A 15 13.33 -12.13 1.27
N ALA A 16 12.48 -13.16 1.40
CA ALA A 16 11.73 -13.69 0.26
C ALA A 16 10.73 -12.67 -0.27
N LEU A 17 9.95 -12.07 0.63
CA LEU A 17 8.92 -11.12 0.24
C LEU A 17 9.52 -9.88 -0.44
N SER A 18 10.58 -9.29 0.12
CA SER A 18 11.23 -8.11 -0.48
C SER A 18 11.86 -8.43 -1.84
N SER A 19 12.50 -9.59 -1.98
CA SER A 19 13.06 -10.03 -3.26
C SER A 19 11.98 -10.25 -4.32
N TRP A 20 10.82 -10.79 -3.92
CA TRP A 20 9.67 -10.96 -4.81
C TRP A 20 9.06 -9.61 -5.23
N ILE A 21 8.84 -8.69 -4.28
CA ILE A 21 8.37 -7.32 -4.56
C ILE A 21 9.27 -6.63 -5.59
N VAL A 22 10.59 -6.68 -5.40
CA VAL A 22 11.56 -6.05 -6.31
C VAL A 22 11.62 -6.76 -7.67
N SER A 23 11.27 -8.05 -7.74
CA SER A 23 11.23 -8.79 -9.01
C SER A 23 10.11 -8.31 -9.95
N ASP A 24 9.11 -7.60 -9.42
CA ASP A 24 8.07 -6.98 -10.21
C ASP A 24 8.55 -5.64 -10.79
N LYS A 25 8.88 -5.65 -12.09
CA LYS A 25 9.34 -4.45 -12.81
C LYS A 25 8.31 -3.32 -12.80
N ASP A 26 7.03 -3.68 -12.85
CA ASP A 26 5.96 -2.69 -12.88
C ASP A 26 5.61 -2.19 -11.48
N GLN A 27 6.07 -2.86 -10.42
CA GLN A 27 5.76 -2.59 -9.00
C GLN A 27 4.25 -2.52 -8.70
N GLU A 28 3.43 -3.16 -9.53
CA GLU A 28 1.97 -3.30 -9.32
C GLU A 28 1.69 -4.16 -8.07
N LEU A 29 2.63 -5.02 -7.70
CA LEU A 29 2.53 -5.93 -6.56
C LEU A 29 2.99 -5.32 -5.24
N LEU A 30 3.46 -4.06 -5.23
CA LEU A 30 3.83 -3.32 -4.02
C LEU A 30 2.59 -2.78 -3.30
N VAL A 31 1.86 -3.70 -2.67
CA VAL A 31 0.63 -3.42 -1.91
C VAL A 31 0.92 -3.48 -0.41
N LEU A 32 0.60 -2.39 0.27
CA LEU A 32 0.83 -2.21 1.70
C LEU A 32 -0.43 -1.67 2.38
N ARG A 33 -0.48 -1.80 3.71
CA ARG A 33 -1.53 -1.17 4.50
C ARG A 33 -1.26 0.33 4.68
N ARG A 34 -2.32 1.14 4.61
CA ARG A 34 -2.28 2.57 4.97
C ARG A 34 -2.45 2.81 6.47
N PHE A 35 -2.98 1.82 7.21
CA PHE A 35 -3.28 1.92 8.64
C PHE A 35 -4.21 3.09 9.00
N GLY A 36 -5.30 3.26 8.26
CA GLY A 36 -6.14 4.46 8.32
C GLY A 36 -6.68 4.78 9.72
N GLU A 37 -7.14 3.77 10.46
CA GLU A 37 -7.67 3.96 11.82
C GLU A 37 -6.57 4.40 12.81
N ILE A 38 -5.40 3.76 12.75
CA ILE A 38 -4.28 4.07 13.67
C ILE A 38 -3.70 5.45 13.35
N SER A 39 -3.56 5.80 12.06
CA SER A 39 -3.10 7.12 11.65
C SER A 39 -4.07 8.23 12.05
N ALA A 40 -5.38 8.01 11.89
CA ALA A 40 -6.41 8.94 12.38
C ALA A 40 -6.33 9.11 13.90
N ARG A 41 -6.14 8.01 14.64
CA ARG A 41 -5.98 8.04 16.10
C ARG A 41 -4.75 8.85 16.52
N ASN A 42 -3.63 8.70 15.83
CA ASN A 42 -2.42 9.49 16.08
C ASN A 42 -2.66 11.00 15.86
N LEU A 43 -3.35 11.37 14.77
CA LEU A 43 -3.72 12.76 14.51
C LEU A 43 -4.62 13.34 15.61
N LEU A 44 -5.60 12.56 16.09
CA LEU A 44 -6.46 12.96 17.19
C LEU A 44 -5.67 13.17 18.50
N TYR A 45 -4.71 12.31 18.81
CA TYR A 45 -3.84 12.50 19.98
C TYR A 45 -3.02 13.79 19.87
N LEU A 46 -2.36 14.03 18.73
CA LEU A 46 -1.61 15.26 18.49
C LEU A 46 -2.50 16.51 18.58
N GLN A 47 -3.72 16.44 18.06
CA GLN A 47 -4.69 17.53 18.15
C GLN A 47 -5.10 17.81 19.61
N CYS A 48 -5.37 16.77 20.40
CA CYS A 48 -5.70 16.94 21.82
C CYS A 48 -4.53 17.52 22.61
N GLU A 49 -3.28 17.09 22.34
CA GLU A 49 -2.08 17.67 22.95
C GLU A 49 -1.95 19.16 22.62
N LEU A 50 -2.18 19.55 21.36
CA LEU A 50 -2.17 20.95 20.94
C LEU A 50 -3.28 21.77 21.60
N LEU A 51 -4.50 21.25 21.70
CA LEU A 51 -5.61 21.92 22.39
C LEU A 51 -5.30 22.15 23.87
N ASN A 52 -4.63 21.20 24.53
CA ASN A 52 -4.18 21.37 25.90
C ASN A 52 -3.12 22.47 26.04
N ILE A 53 -2.14 22.51 25.13
CA ILE A 53 -1.12 23.57 25.07
C ILE A 53 -1.79 24.93 24.82
N GLU A 54 -2.73 25.01 23.87
CA GLU A 54 -3.50 26.22 23.57
C GLU A 54 -4.27 26.73 24.80
N GLY A 55 -4.92 25.82 25.53
CA GLY A 55 -5.60 26.14 26.78
C GLY A 55 -4.66 26.72 27.85
N ARG A 56 -3.46 26.13 28.00
CA ARG A 56 -2.44 26.63 28.94
C ARG A 56 -1.90 27.99 28.54
N LEU A 57 -1.66 28.23 27.25
CA LEU A 57 -1.21 29.53 26.74
C LEU A 57 -2.28 30.61 26.97
N LYS A 58 -3.56 30.29 26.73
CA LYS A 58 -4.68 31.19 27.02
C LYS A 58 -4.78 31.52 28.51
N ALA A 59 -4.61 30.52 29.38
CA ALA A 59 -4.61 30.73 30.83
C ALA A 59 -3.44 31.61 31.27
N TRP A 60 -2.25 31.41 30.69
CA TRP A 60 -1.09 32.24 30.97
C TRP A 60 -1.29 33.69 30.52
N ASN A 61 -1.78 33.93 29.30
CA ASN A 61 -2.10 35.28 28.82
C ASN A 61 -3.06 36.00 29.77
N LYS A 62 -4.11 35.29 30.21
CA LYS A 62 -5.06 35.84 31.18
C LYS A 62 -4.41 36.17 32.52
N GLN A 63 -3.50 35.31 33.00
CA GLN A 63 -2.75 35.58 34.24
C GLN A 63 -1.90 36.86 34.11
N VAL A 64 -1.25 37.07 32.97
CA VAL A 64 -0.48 38.29 32.70
C VAL A 64 -1.39 39.51 32.75
N GLU A 65 -2.52 39.48 32.02
CA GLU A 65 -3.53 40.54 31.99
C GLU A 65 -4.09 40.89 33.38
N ASP A 66 -4.32 39.89 34.23
CA ASP A 66 -4.88 40.06 35.57
C ASP A 66 -3.83 40.47 36.65
N SER A 67 -2.52 40.31 36.38
CA SER A 67 -1.46 40.40 37.39
C SER A 67 -1.08 41.83 37.82
N ASN A 68 -1.26 42.84 36.95
CA ASN A 68 -0.64 44.17 37.07
C ASN A 68 0.88 44.13 37.38
N ASP A 69 1.58 43.02 37.07
CA ASP A 69 3.01 42.87 37.28
C ASP A 69 3.76 43.30 36.02
N THR A 70 4.36 44.49 36.08
CA THR A 70 5.12 45.07 34.97
C THR A 70 6.28 44.19 34.51
N ALA A 71 6.87 43.38 35.39
CA ALA A 71 7.95 42.48 35.02
C ALA A 71 7.43 41.25 34.26
N LEU A 72 6.23 40.77 34.62
CA LEU A 72 5.56 39.67 33.93
C LEU A 72 5.02 40.12 32.57
N GLU A 73 4.47 41.34 32.48
CA GLU A 73 4.08 41.99 31.22
C GLU A 73 5.28 42.13 30.27
N GLN A 74 6.42 42.63 30.76
CA GLN A 74 7.65 42.73 29.97
C GLN A 74 8.16 41.37 29.48
N ALA A 75 8.03 40.31 30.29
CA ALA A 75 8.35 38.96 29.87
C ALA A 75 7.39 38.46 28.78
N ALA A 76 6.12 38.84 28.82
CA ALA A 76 5.14 38.47 27.79
C ALA A 76 5.38 39.16 26.45
N GLU A 77 5.80 40.43 26.49
CA GLU A 77 6.00 41.25 25.30
C GLU A 77 7.38 41.05 24.66
N THR A 78 8.41 40.77 25.47
CA THR A 78 9.82 40.74 25.04
C THR A 78 10.46 39.37 25.29
N TRP A 79 10.83 38.67 24.22
CA TRP A 79 11.42 37.32 24.30
C TRP A 79 12.73 37.29 25.08
N GLU A 80 13.62 38.26 24.86
CA GLU A 80 14.90 38.37 25.56
C GLU A 80 14.68 38.48 27.07
N MET A 81 13.73 39.32 27.49
CA MET A 81 13.35 39.46 28.90
C MET A 81 12.77 38.17 29.47
N MET A 82 11.96 37.43 28.71
CA MET A 82 11.45 36.11 29.13
C MET A 82 12.58 35.11 29.38
N VAL A 83 13.57 35.07 28.47
CA VAL A 83 14.74 34.18 28.58
C VAL A 83 15.61 34.56 29.78
N GLU A 84 15.89 35.84 29.96
CA GLU A 84 16.65 36.34 31.11
C GLU A 84 15.95 36.01 32.43
N GLN A 85 14.64 36.26 32.52
CA GLN A 85 13.85 36.00 33.72
C GLN A 85 13.78 34.51 34.06
N ALA A 86 13.63 33.64 33.06
CA ALA A 86 13.71 32.19 33.26
C ALA A 86 15.11 31.74 33.71
N GLY A 87 16.17 32.33 33.14
CA GLY A 87 17.56 32.10 33.55
C GLY A 87 17.85 32.57 34.97
N ALA A 88 17.20 33.65 35.41
CA ALA A 88 17.22 34.17 36.78
C ALA A 88 16.37 33.33 37.76
N GLY A 89 15.68 32.28 37.28
CA GLY A 89 14.94 31.35 38.12
C GLY A 89 13.51 31.77 38.44
N LYS A 90 12.93 32.74 37.72
CA LYS A 90 11.51 33.05 37.86
C LYS A 90 10.66 31.89 37.31
N PRO A 91 9.76 31.31 38.13
CA PRO A 91 9.03 30.09 37.75
C PRO A 91 8.08 30.33 36.59
N GLU A 92 7.37 31.45 36.54
CA GLU A 92 6.37 31.76 35.49
C GLU A 92 7.02 31.87 34.11
N ALA A 93 8.17 32.53 34.02
CA ALA A 93 8.93 32.66 32.78
C ALA A 93 9.51 31.30 32.32
N LYS A 94 9.95 30.46 33.27
CA LYS A 94 10.48 29.12 32.96
C LYS A 94 9.38 28.19 32.43
N GLU A 95 8.22 28.17 33.08
CA GLU A 95 7.07 27.40 32.64
C GLU A 95 6.58 27.84 31.25
N MET A 96 6.58 29.14 30.98
CA MET A 96 6.22 29.67 29.67
C MET A 96 7.21 29.26 28.57
N LEU A 97 8.52 29.36 28.81
CA LEU A 97 9.52 28.89 27.84
C LEU A 97 9.38 27.40 27.55
N GLU A 98 9.13 26.59 28.57
CA GLU A 98 8.88 25.17 28.38
C GLU A 98 7.63 24.93 27.53
N LEU A 99 6.54 25.64 27.81
CA LEU A 99 5.30 25.56 27.06
C LEU A 99 5.47 25.98 25.59
N VAL A 100 6.23 27.05 25.33
CA VAL A 100 6.57 27.50 23.97
C VAL A 100 7.41 26.47 23.23
N ASN A 101 8.38 25.84 23.91
CA ASN A 101 9.19 24.79 23.31
C ASN A 101 8.36 23.54 22.99
N GLN A 102 7.47 23.13 23.90
CA GLN A 102 6.51 22.04 23.66
C GLN A 102 5.60 22.36 22.47
N LEU A 103 5.06 23.59 22.39
CA LEU A 103 4.26 24.04 21.24
C LEU A 103 5.03 23.91 19.92
N ARG A 104 6.26 24.42 19.86
CA ARG A 104 7.07 24.41 18.63
C ARG A 104 7.34 23.00 18.13
N VAL A 105 7.58 22.05 19.04
CA VAL A 105 7.74 20.63 18.68
C VAL A 105 6.41 20.04 18.21
N LYS A 106 5.34 20.22 19.00
CA LYS A 106 4.05 19.58 18.73
C LYS A 106 3.35 20.08 17.48
N ILE A 107 3.45 21.38 17.19
CA ILE A 107 2.87 21.93 15.98
C ILE A 107 3.58 21.41 14.73
N LYS A 108 4.91 21.22 14.82
CA LYS A 108 5.70 20.62 13.74
C LYS A 108 5.30 19.15 13.54
N GLU A 109 5.27 18.35 14.60
CA GLU A 109 4.85 16.94 14.55
C GLU A 109 3.45 16.78 13.95
N TYR A 110 2.51 17.62 14.36
CA TYR A 110 1.13 17.62 13.84
C TYR A 110 1.07 17.99 12.36
N HIS A 111 1.78 19.03 11.94
CA HIS A 111 1.77 19.48 10.54
C HIS A 111 2.44 18.45 9.62
N GLU A 112 3.55 17.85 10.06
CA GLU A 112 4.22 16.77 9.33
C GLU A 112 3.32 15.53 9.23
N ALA A 113 2.64 15.16 10.31
CA ALA A 113 1.68 14.06 10.30
C ALA A 113 0.50 14.31 9.35
N LEU A 114 -0.04 15.53 9.31
CA LEU A 114 -1.10 15.91 8.37
C LEU A 114 -0.64 15.86 6.92
N ASP A 115 0.55 16.38 6.61
CA ASP A 115 1.12 16.34 5.27
C ASP A 115 1.34 14.90 4.79
N LEU A 116 1.91 14.04 5.64
CA LEU A 116 2.07 12.62 5.36
C LEU A 116 0.72 11.93 5.16
N GLN A 117 -0.27 12.18 6.03
CA GLN A 117 -1.59 11.58 5.91
C GLN A 117 -2.31 12.04 4.63
N SER A 118 -2.14 13.31 4.23
CA SER A 118 -2.66 13.84 2.97
C SER A 118 -2.06 13.08 1.77
N LYS A 119 -0.74 12.91 1.74
CA LYS A 119 -0.04 12.14 0.69
C LYS A 119 -0.49 10.69 0.64
N ILE A 120 -0.63 10.03 1.79
CA ILE A 120 -1.12 8.65 1.88
C ILE A 120 -2.57 8.55 1.37
N SER A 121 -3.41 9.53 1.69
CA SER A 121 -4.82 9.54 1.28
C SER A 121 -5.01 9.74 -0.23
N GLN A 122 -4.00 10.28 -0.93
CA GLN A 122 -3.97 10.41 -2.38
C GLN A 122 -3.51 9.13 -3.10
N LEU A 123 -2.99 8.14 -2.37
CA LEU A 123 -2.62 6.86 -2.96
C LEU A 123 -3.87 6.09 -3.36
N ASN A 124 -3.82 5.48 -4.55
CA ASN A 124 -4.91 4.65 -5.05
C ASN A 124 -4.89 3.28 -4.37
N GLY A 125 -6.08 2.67 -4.26
CA GLY A 125 -6.20 1.26 -3.93
C GLY A 125 -5.53 0.37 -4.98
N PRO A 126 -5.14 -0.85 -4.61
CA PRO A 126 -4.50 -1.79 -5.54
C PRO A 126 -5.49 -2.27 -6.62
N ASP A 127 -4.96 -2.55 -7.81
CA ASP A 127 -5.73 -3.23 -8.85
C ASP A 127 -6.15 -4.63 -8.37
N HIS A 128 -7.40 -5.01 -8.64
CA HIS A 128 -7.98 -6.27 -8.14
C HIS A 128 -7.15 -7.51 -8.55
N ARG A 129 -6.59 -7.51 -9.76
CA ARG A 129 -5.77 -8.62 -10.22
C ARG A 129 -4.41 -8.61 -9.52
N ALA A 130 -3.76 -7.46 -9.43
CA ALA A 130 -2.48 -7.34 -8.73
C ALA A 130 -2.62 -7.80 -7.27
N LEU A 131 -3.70 -7.41 -6.59
CA LEU A 131 -4.00 -7.85 -5.23
C LEU A 131 -4.20 -9.37 -5.15
N LYS A 132 -4.91 -9.99 -6.10
CA LYS A 132 -5.09 -11.45 -6.15
C LYS A 132 -3.76 -12.18 -6.30
N VAL A 133 -2.88 -11.69 -7.16
CA VAL A 133 -1.53 -12.25 -7.34
C VAL A 133 -0.72 -12.08 -6.06
N ALA A 134 -0.70 -10.88 -5.48
CA ALA A 134 0.03 -10.60 -4.25
C ALA A 134 -0.44 -11.49 -3.07
N ARG A 135 -1.75 -11.68 -2.91
CA ARG A 135 -2.33 -12.61 -1.92
C ARG A 135 -1.88 -14.05 -2.18
N ASN A 136 -1.90 -14.51 -3.42
CA ASN A 136 -1.50 -15.88 -3.73
C ASN A 136 -0.03 -16.12 -3.36
N GLU A 137 0.85 -15.20 -3.77
CA GLU A 137 2.28 -15.28 -3.50
C GLU A 137 2.58 -15.17 -1.99
N LEU A 138 1.96 -14.22 -1.27
CA LEU A 138 2.10 -14.09 0.18
C LEU A 138 1.71 -15.38 0.91
N HIS A 139 0.68 -16.08 0.45
CA HIS A 139 0.24 -17.37 0.98
C HIS A 139 1.04 -18.57 0.45
N GLY A 140 2.26 -18.34 -0.05
CA GLY A 140 3.19 -19.39 -0.44
C GLY A 140 3.14 -19.79 -1.92
N GLY A 141 2.36 -19.09 -2.74
CA GLY A 141 2.26 -19.32 -4.18
C GLY A 141 1.20 -20.36 -4.57
N PRO A 142 1.29 -20.94 -5.79
CA PRO A 142 0.30 -21.89 -6.29
C PRO A 142 0.28 -23.18 -5.45
N LEU A 143 -0.84 -23.91 -5.54
CA LEU A 143 -0.97 -25.23 -4.93
C LEU A 143 0.16 -26.15 -5.41
N LYS A 144 0.70 -26.91 -4.47
CA LYS A 144 1.64 -27.98 -4.79
C LYS A 144 0.90 -29.10 -5.54
N ARG A 145 1.67 -29.99 -6.16
CA ARG A 145 1.15 -31.16 -6.89
C ARG A 145 0.33 -32.11 -6.01
N ASP A 146 0.56 -32.08 -4.71
CA ASP A 146 -0.17 -32.84 -3.69
C ASP A 146 -1.52 -32.19 -3.28
N GLY A 147 -1.87 -31.04 -3.87
CA GLY A 147 -3.09 -30.30 -3.54
C GLY A 147 -2.99 -29.45 -2.27
N HIS A 148 -1.87 -29.49 -1.55
CA HIS A 148 -1.68 -28.69 -0.34
C HIS A 148 -1.13 -27.30 -0.66
N LYS A 149 -1.65 -26.29 0.04
CA LYS A 149 -1.13 -24.92 -0.06
C LYS A 149 0.20 -24.82 0.71
N PRO A 150 1.26 -24.22 0.13
CA PRO A 150 2.50 -23.98 0.84
C PRO A 150 2.29 -23.07 2.06
N ASN A 151 3.27 -23.07 2.97
CA ASN A 151 3.26 -22.13 4.08
C ASN A 151 3.37 -20.69 3.55
N PRO A 152 2.63 -19.73 4.16
CA PRO A 152 2.78 -18.32 3.83
C PRO A 152 4.23 -17.83 4.00
N ILE A 153 4.62 -16.85 3.18
CA ILE A 153 5.95 -16.24 3.22
C ILE A 153 6.19 -15.56 4.58
N LEU A 154 5.17 -14.88 5.12
CA LEU A 154 5.21 -14.26 6.44
C LEU A 154 4.42 -15.08 7.47
N GLY A 155 4.85 -15.02 8.73
CA GLY A 155 4.14 -15.62 9.85
C GLY A 155 3.32 -14.61 10.66
N GLY A 156 2.59 -15.10 11.67
CA GLY A 156 1.81 -14.27 12.59
C GLY A 156 0.76 -13.42 11.90
N ARG A 157 0.53 -12.19 12.39
CA ARG A 157 -0.43 -11.23 11.81
C ARG A 157 -0.02 -10.73 10.42
N GLY A 158 1.26 -10.83 10.07
CA GLY A 158 1.78 -10.41 8.77
C GLY A 158 1.42 -11.35 7.63
N LYS A 159 0.84 -12.53 7.89
CA LYS A 159 0.43 -13.44 6.82
C LYS A 159 -0.90 -13.03 6.17
N ASP A 160 -1.75 -12.34 6.93
CA ASP A 160 -3.13 -12.00 6.56
C ASP A 160 -3.31 -10.51 6.22
N TYR A 161 -2.22 -9.70 6.20
CA TYR A 161 -2.36 -8.23 6.09
C TYR A 161 -3.01 -7.76 4.78
N LEU A 162 -2.95 -8.58 3.72
CA LEU A 162 -3.57 -8.29 2.42
C LEU A 162 -5.08 -8.60 2.39
N ASP A 163 -5.67 -9.14 3.46
CA ASP A 163 -7.08 -9.51 3.48
C ASP A 163 -8.00 -8.30 3.69
N GLU A 164 -7.52 -7.28 4.41
CA GLU A 164 -8.23 -6.02 4.69
C GLU A 164 -8.20 -5.06 3.48
N ALA A 165 -8.95 -5.38 2.41
CA ALA A 165 -8.89 -4.68 1.12
C ALA A 165 -9.10 -3.15 1.20
N GLU A 166 -9.91 -2.67 2.15
CA GLU A 166 -10.24 -1.26 2.33
C GLU A 166 -9.08 -0.44 2.93
N ASP A 167 -8.12 -1.11 3.57
CA ASP A 167 -6.95 -0.48 4.20
C ASP A 167 -5.68 -0.64 3.35
N LEU A 168 -5.80 -1.05 2.09
CA LEU A 168 -4.67 -1.26 1.18
C LEU A 168 -4.45 -0.09 0.25
N VAL A 169 -3.17 0.20 0.00
CA VAL A 169 -2.69 1.19 -0.96
C VAL A 169 -1.64 0.58 -1.87
N SER A 170 -1.62 1.04 -3.12
CA SER A 170 -0.55 0.80 -4.06
C SER A 170 0.38 2.01 -4.08
N LEU A 171 1.67 1.82 -3.83
CA LEU A 171 2.65 2.92 -3.83
C LEU A 171 2.90 3.50 -5.23
N LYS A 172 2.62 2.74 -6.28
CA LYS A 172 2.63 3.23 -7.65
C LYS A 172 1.20 3.51 -8.08
N ALA A 173 0.95 4.73 -8.57
CA ALA A 173 -0.27 4.99 -9.33
C ALA A 173 -0.39 3.91 -10.42
N PRO A 174 -1.58 3.38 -10.70
CA PRO A 174 -1.76 2.59 -11.89
C PRO A 174 -1.34 3.51 -13.04
N ALA A 175 -0.12 3.32 -13.57
CA ALA A 175 0.31 3.97 -14.79
C ALA A 175 -0.86 3.74 -15.74
N ALA A 176 -1.42 4.78 -16.37
CA ALA A 176 -2.62 4.65 -17.17
C ALA A 176 -2.44 3.51 -18.18
N VAL A 177 -2.83 2.30 -17.79
CA VAL A 177 -2.55 1.10 -18.56
C VAL A 177 -3.55 1.22 -19.67
N ASP A 178 -3.04 1.44 -20.88
CA ASP A 178 -3.88 1.55 -22.06
C ASP A 178 -4.87 0.36 -22.06
N PRO A 179 -6.15 0.58 -22.43
CA PRO A 179 -7.16 -0.46 -22.42
C PRO A 179 -6.74 -1.76 -23.12
N LEU A 180 -5.93 -1.68 -24.18
CA LEU A 180 -5.38 -2.85 -24.87
C LEU A 180 -4.37 -3.61 -24.01
N SER A 181 -3.48 -2.90 -23.33
CA SER A 181 -2.55 -3.49 -22.37
C SER A 181 -3.28 -4.19 -21.21
N LYS A 182 -4.40 -3.62 -20.71
CA LYS A 182 -5.27 -4.30 -19.73
C LYS A 182 -5.88 -5.58 -20.30
N LEU A 183 -6.38 -5.52 -21.54
CA LEU A 183 -7.00 -6.67 -22.22
C LEU A 183 -5.99 -7.80 -22.45
N LEU A 184 -4.82 -7.51 -23.01
CA LEU A 184 -3.76 -8.50 -23.25
C LEU A 184 -3.29 -9.14 -21.95
N ARG A 185 -3.10 -8.32 -20.91
CA ARG A 185 -2.79 -8.78 -19.57
C ARG A 185 -3.89 -9.72 -19.04
N ALA A 186 -5.17 -9.41 -19.23
CA ALA A 186 -6.29 -10.23 -18.75
C ALA A 186 -6.36 -11.60 -19.43
N TYR A 187 -6.03 -11.68 -20.72
CA TYR A 187 -6.09 -12.92 -21.49
C TYR A 187 -4.79 -13.76 -21.42
N TRP A 188 -3.63 -13.16 -21.13
CA TRP A 188 -2.34 -13.88 -21.10
C TRP A 188 -1.58 -13.70 -19.77
N PRO A 189 -1.90 -14.49 -18.73
CA PRO A 189 -1.33 -14.33 -17.39
C PRO A 189 0.01 -15.07 -17.21
N GLY A 190 0.99 -14.85 -18.10
CA GLY A 190 2.26 -15.58 -18.07
C GLY A 190 3.50 -14.72 -18.29
N ARG A 191 4.48 -14.82 -17.37
CA ARG A 191 5.88 -14.40 -17.60
C ARG A 191 6.43 -15.16 -18.81
N VAL A 192 6.47 -14.53 -19.97
CA VAL A 192 7.31 -15.03 -21.06
C VAL A 192 8.74 -14.63 -20.72
N ARG A 193 9.50 -15.53 -20.09
CA ARG A 193 10.96 -15.45 -20.14
C ARG A 193 11.33 -15.69 -21.59
N PHE A 194 11.52 -14.62 -22.35
CA PHE A 194 12.30 -14.69 -23.59
C PHE A 194 13.75 -14.97 -23.18
N ILE A 195 14.07 -16.26 -23.06
CA ILE A 195 15.45 -16.69 -23.23
C ILE A 195 15.72 -16.42 -24.71
N LEU A 196 16.42 -15.31 -25.01
CA LEU A 196 17.06 -15.08 -26.29
C LEU A 196 18.14 -16.15 -26.46
N LEU A 197 17.72 -17.38 -26.80
CA LEU A 197 18.54 -18.25 -27.61
C LEU A 197 18.32 -17.77 -29.03
N MET A 198 19.30 -17.00 -29.51
CA MET A 198 19.48 -16.75 -30.93
C MET A 198 19.31 -18.08 -31.66
N ASN A 199 18.22 -18.20 -32.39
CA ASN A 199 18.17 -18.80 -33.71
C ASN A 199 16.99 -18.19 -34.43
N VAL A 200 17.32 -17.59 -35.57
CA VAL A 200 16.42 -16.98 -36.53
C VAL A 200 15.25 -17.93 -36.78
N VAL A 201 14.03 -17.48 -36.48
CA VAL A 201 12.82 -18.06 -37.06
C VAL A 201 12.21 -16.96 -37.90
N GLU A 202 12.45 -17.13 -39.19
CA GLU A 202 11.81 -16.48 -40.31
C GLU A 202 10.29 -16.49 -40.10
N VAL A 203 9.69 -15.31 -40.11
CA VAL A 203 8.23 -15.17 -40.07
C VAL A 203 7.73 -15.54 -41.46
N ASP A 204 7.29 -16.78 -41.62
CA ASP A 204 6.58 -17.18 -42.83
C ASP A 204 5.07 -16.98 -42.63
N ARG A 205 4.52 -16.07 -43.44
CA ARG A 205 3.08 -15.85 -43.59
C ARG A 205 2.55 -16.99 -44.48
N GLU A 206 1.87 -17.98 -43.91
CA GLU A 206 0.79 -18.69 -44.60
C GLU A 206 0.12 -19.73 -43.69
N SER A 207 -1.07 -19.40 -43.18
CA SER A 207 -2.16 -20.36 -42.94
C SER A 207 -3.39 -19.61 -42.41
N PHE A 208 -3.92 -18.71 -43.24
CA PHE A 208 -5.28 -18.21 -43.11
C PHE A 208 -6.07 -18.82 -44.27
N THR A 209 -6.50 -20.08 -44.15
CA THR A 209 -7.67 -20.68 -44.83
C THR A 209 -7.73 -22.19 -44.58
N ASP A 210 -8.97 -22.67 -44.45
CA ASP A 210 -9.44 -24.04 -44.63
C ASP A 210 -9.24 -25.12 -43.54
N ALA A 211 -10.27 -25.25 -42.70
CA ALA A 211 -10.80 -26.55 -42.29
C ALA A 211 -12.35 -26.56 -42.25
N LYS A 212 -12.94 -26.74 -43.44
CA LYS A 212 -14.11 -27.58 -43.80
C LYS A 212 -15.37 -27.58 -42.92
N ILE A 213 -16.39 -26.91 -43.46
CA ILE A 213 -17.79 -27.37 -43.52
C ILE A 213 -17.87 -28.66 -44.37
N LEU A 214 -18.58 -29.71 -43.91
CA LEU A 214 -19.18 -30.87 -44.61
C LEU A 214 -19.69 -31.83 -43.51
N LYS A 215 -20.88 -32.45 -43.49
CA LYS A 215 -21.99 -32.66 -44.44
C LYS A 215 -23.15 -33.33 -43.67
N LEU A 216 -24.39 -32.91 -43.89
CA LEU A 216 -25.61 -33.68 -43.57
C LEU A 216 -25.72 -34.93 -44.47
N GLY A 217 -26.26 -36.06 -43.96
CA GLY A 217 -26.88 -37.07 -44.83
C GLY A 217 -27.01 -38.53 -44.33
N ARG A 218 -28.18 -38.84 -43.75
CA ARG A 218 -29.00 -40.08 -43.84
C ARG A 218 -28.47 -41.45 -43.37
N THR A 219 -29.27 -42.04 -42.48
CA THR A 219 -29.53 -43.49 -42.39
C THR A 219 -31.04 -43.71 -42.59
N ILE A 220 -31.44 -44.64 -43.46
CA ILE A 220 -32.83 -45.04 -43.77
C ILE A 220 -33.04 -46.50 -43.33
N GLN A 221 -34.13 -46.78 -42.60
CA GLN A 221 -35.04 -47.95 -42.66
C GLN A 221 -35.91 -47.93 -41.38
N GLY A 222 -37.24 -48.09 -41.36
CA GLY A 222 -38.23 -48.44 -42.38
C GLY A 222 -39.65 -48.09 -41.89
N ARG A 223 -40.61 -48.10 -42.81
CA ARG A 223 -42.07 -47.88 -42.61
C ARG A 223 -42.78 -49.24 -42.61
N PRO A 224 -43.96 -49.39 -41.97
CA PRO A 224 -45.24 -49.20 -42.69
C PRO A 224 -46.28 -48.42 -41.83
N ALA A 225 -46.97 -47.40 -42.33
CA ALA A 225 -48.22 -47.41 -43.10
C ALA A 225 -49.43 -48.05 -42.39
N SER A 226 -50.32 -47.22 -41.81
CA SER A 226 -51.78 -47.40 -41.86
C SER A 226 -52.56 -46.20 -41.27
N HIS A 227 -53.38 -45.60 -42.15
CA HIS A 227 -54.70 -44.97 -41.94
C HIS A 227 -54.91 -43.81 -40.95
N GLN A 228 -55.24 -42.65 -41.52
CA GLN A 228 -56.31 -41.75 -41.02
C GLN A 228 -57.69 -42.37 -41.29
N PRO A 229 -58.72 -41.88 -40.59
CA PRO A 229 -59.75 -41.16 -41.34
C PRO A 229 -60.08 -39.80 -40.69
N PHE A 230 -60.19 -38.77 -41.52
CA PHE A 230 -61.48 -38.42 -42.12
C PHE A 230 -61.35 -38.48 -43.64
#